data_AF-A0A1X7UKP5-F1
#
_entry.id   AF-A0A1X7UKP5-F1
#
_cell.length_a   1.000
_cell.length_b   1.000
_cell.length_c   1.000
_cell.angle_alpha   90.00
_cell.angle_beta   90.00
_cell.angle_gamma   90.00
#
_symmetry.space_group_name_H-M   'P 1'
#
loop_
_entity.id
_entity.type
_entity.pdbx_description
1 polymer ?
#
loop_
_entity_poly.entity_id
_entity_poly.type
_entity_poly.pdbx_seq_one_letter_code
_entity_poly.pdbx_strand_id
1 'polypeptide(L)'
;MAASSSGTNVDEKRKLLNEWLTHLDEANSKRQWGQVVEAAQHYTRIARQMRDYTSQESFTFSDHEKRYLQQAKQDLHDQAVTLRDFAASKDHDSKIIDNIKQVLMSLSIETVPKGLPTLVPLSRLSIVVERIGLKNAAQHSQPFIKISVLSQEGTPIEDTYETPYSSNFEKDYIIFNCNPIKLKTPMSQLPTGCAIFFELCHYKHSKRKTSTKCFAFMEQDEVKQGPIALEIYKKPTDVTRKKLNLLTRKELYLHLTLSFFY
;
A
#
# COMPACT_ATOMS: atom_id res chain seq x y z
N MET A 1 -38.41 37.12 3.64
CA MET A 1 -37.11 37.04 4.33
C MET A 1 -36.72 35.57 4.44
N ALA A 2 -35.92 35.05 3.52
CA ALA A 2 -35.40 33.69 3.58
C ALA A 2 -34.08 33.64 2.80
N ALA A 3 -33.02 34.15 3.43
CA ALA A 3 -31.66 34.07 2.93
C ALA A 3 -30.71 34.18 4.14
N SER A 4 -30.58 33.10 4.92
CA SER A 4 -29.62 33.04 6.03
C SER A 4 -29.20 31.63 6.47
N SER A 5 -29.47 30.56 5.69
CA SER A 5 -29.12 29.18 6.09
C SER A 5 -27.89 28.59 5.39
N SER A 6 -27.41 29.19 4.30
CA SER A 6 -26.24 28.70 3.57
C SER A 6 -24.90 29.21 4.12
N GLY A 7 -24.87 30.43 4.67
CA GLY A 7 -23.65 31.02 5.25
C GLY A 7 -23.20 30.34 6.55
N THR A 8 -24.15 29.92 7.38
CA THR A 8 -23.86 29.33 8.70
C THR A 8 -23.13 27.99 8.64
N ASN A 9 -23.45 27.13 7.66
CA ASN A 9 -22.81 25.82 7.51
C ASN A 9 -21.38 25.93 6.97
N VAL A 10 -21.11 26.88 6.06
CA VAL A 10 -19.76 27.13 5.52
C VAL A 10 -18.82 27.66 6.62
N ASP A 11 -19.29 28.59 7.44
CA ASP A 11 -18.52 29.12 8.56
C ASP A 11 -18.24 28.06 9.63
N GLU A 12 -19.23 27.21 9.94
CA GLU A 12 -19.06 26.06 10.85
C GLU A 12 -18.02 25.06 10.34
N LYS A 13 -18.11 24.70 9.05
CA LYS A 13 -17.15 23.82 8.39
C LYS A 13 -15.73 24.40 8.45
N ARG A 14 -15.55 25.68 8.09
CA ARG A 14 -14.24 26.32 8.11
C ARG A 14 -13.67 26.39 9.54
N LYS A 15 -14.51 26.70 10.52
CA LYS A 15 -14.12 26.71 11.94
C LYS A 15 -13.63 25.33 12.39
N LEU A 16 -14.36 24.27 12.05
CA LEU A 16 -14.01 22.89 12.37
C LEU A 16 -12.69 22.46 11.73
N LEU A 17 -12.49 22.77 10.44
CA LEU A 17 -11.25 22.44 9.73
C LEU A 17 -10.04 23.17 10.33
N ASN A 18 -10.19 24.44 10.71
CA ASN A 18 -9.14 25.21 11.36
C ASN A 18 -8.81 24.69 12.78
N GLU A 19 -9.81 24.21 13.52
CA GLU A 19 -9.61 23.54 14.80
C GLU A 19 -8.78 22.26 14.63
N TRP A 20 -9.11 21.42 13.64
CA TRP A 20 -8.33 20.22 13.33
C TRP A 20 -6.90 20.53 12.90
N LEU A 21 -6.69 21.56 12.08
CA LEU A 21 -5.35 22.02 11.69
C LEU A 21 -4.53 22.44 12.91
N THR A 22 -5.12 23.22 13.82
CA THR A 22 -4.47 23.66 15.06
C THR A 22 -4.07 22.47 15.93
N HIS A 23 -4.97 21.50 16.09
CA HIS A 23 -4.66 20.30 16.86
C HIS A 23 -3.61 19.40 16.19
N LEU A 24 -3.52 19.37 14.86
CA LEU A 24 -2.43 18.68 14.15
C LEU A 24 -1.09 19.35 14.37
N ASP A 25 -1.04 20.69 14.38
CA ASP A 25 0.18 21.44 14.68
C ASP A 25 0.68 21.20 16.10
N GLU A 26 -0.24 21.19 17.07
CA GLU A 26 0.06 20.85 18.46
C GLU A 26 0.59 19.41 18.60
N ALA A 27 -0.05 18.44 17.92
CA ALA A 27 0.35 17.04 17.94
C ALA A 27 1.74 16.85 17.34
N ASN A 28 2.02 17.49 16.20
CA ASN A 28 3.31 17.41 15.54
C ASN A 28 4.41 18.07 16.38
N SER A 29 4.11 19.19 17.03
CA SER A 29 5.04 19.84 17.96
C SER A 29 5.38 18.92 19.13
N LYS A 30 4.37 18.34 19.80
CA LYS A 30 4.56 17.36 20.89
C LYS A 30 5.43 16.19 20.44
N ARG A 31 5.14 15.63 19.27
CA ARG A 31 5.93 14.55 18.66
C ARG A 31 7.39 14.95 18.44
N GLN A 32 7.65 16.12 17.85
CA GLN A 32 9.02 16.61 17.61
C GLN A 32 9.81 16.77 18.93
N TRP A 33 9.11 17.09 20.01
CA TRP A 33 9.66 17.22 21.36
C TRP A 33 9.73 15.87 22.12
N GLY A 34 9.37 14.75 21.48
CA GLY A 34 9.44 13.41 22.07
C GLY A 34 8.22 13.01 22.92
N GLN A 35 7.19 13.85 23.00
CA GLN A 35 5.93 13.58 23.70
C GLN A 35 4.99 12.73 22.82
N VAL A 36 5.41 11.50 22.53
CA VAL A 36 4.76 10.61 21.56
C VAL A 36 3.39 10.11 22.01
N VAL A 37 3.18 9.96 23.32
CA VAL A 37 1.90 9.50 23.89
C VAL A 37 0.84 10.59 23.71
N GLU A 38 1.20 11.83 24.01
CA GLU A 38 0.35 13.01 23.86
C GLU A 38 0.06 13.26 22.38
N ALA A 39 1.06 13.17 21.51
CA ALA A 39 0.84 13.26 20.07
C ALA A 39 -0.16 12.19 19.56
N ALA A 40 -0.01 10.93 19.98
CA ALA A 40 -0.92 9.85 19.61
C ALA A 40 -2.35 10.06 20.14
N GLN A 41 -2.51 10.64 21.33
CA GLN A 41 -3.82 11.01 21.87
C GLN A 41 -4.49 12.10 21.03
N HIS A 42 -3.73 13.12 20.61
CA HIS A 42 -4.24 14.16 19.72
C HIS A 42 -4.70 13.60 18.38
N TYR A 43 -3.89 12.76 17.72
CA TYR A 43 -4.28 12.12 16.45
C TYR A 43 -5.54 11.26 16.60
N THR A 44 -5.63 10.49 17.70
CA THR A 44 -6.83 9.69 18.01
C THR A 44 -8.08 10.55 18.19
N ARG A 45 -7.94 11.71 18.86
CA ARG A 45 -9.05 12.64 19.07
C ARG A 45 -9.56 13.20 17.74
N ILE A 46 -8.66 13.66 16.88
CA ILE A 46 -9.03 14.23 15.57
C ILE A 46 -9.68 13.16 14.70
N ALA A 47 -9.10 11.95 14.64
CA ALA A 47 -9.68 10.83 13.92
C ALA A 47 -11.10 10.49 14.41
N ARG A 48 -11.35 10.53 15.73
CA ARG A 48 -12.69 10.31 16.27
C ARG A 48 -13.67 11.39 15.82
N GLN A 49 -13.27 12.66 15.84
CA GLN A 49 -14.12 13.75 15.36
C GLN A 49 -14.43 13.59 13.86
N MET A 50 -13.42 13.33 13.03
CA MET A 50 -13.62 13.10 11.59
C MET A 50 -14.59 11.94 11.30
N ARG A 51 -14.57 10.87 12.10
CA ARG A 51 -15.54 9.78 11.99
C ARG A 51 -16.98 10.28 12.17
N ASP A 52 -17.22 11.12 13.18
CA ASP A 52 -18.56 11.59 13.51
C ASP A 52 -19.10 12.50 12.37
N TYR A 53 -18.24 13.31 11.73
CA TYR A 53 -18.58 14.15 10.57
C TYR A 53 -18.58 13.45 9.21
N THR A 54 -18.11 12.20 9.13
CA THR A 54 -18.17 11.37 7.93
C THR A 54 -19.32 10.36 7.97
N SER A 55 -20.12 10.38 9.03
CA SER A 55 -21.36 9.61 9.15
C SER A 55 -22.41 10.05 8.11
N GLN A 56 -23.42 9.20 7.88
CA GLN A 56 -24.54 9.54 7.00
C GLN A 56 -25.42 10.66 7.57
N GLU A 57 -25.36 10.89 8.89
CA GLU A 57 -26.17 11.87 9.60
C GLU A 57 -25.58 13.28 9.57
N SER A 58 -24.29 13.42 9.22
CA SER A 58 -23.64 14.72 9.10
C SER A 58 -23.81 15.31 7.70
N PHE A 59 -24.27 16.57 7.63
CA PHE A 59 -24.43 17.33 6.38
C PHE A 59 -23.38 18.44 6.20
N THR A 60 -22.37 18.48 7.08
CA THR A 60 -21.30 19.51 7.07
C THR A 60 -20.37 19.36 5.87
N PHE A 61 -20.18 18.12 5.39
CA PHE A 61 -19.31 17.80 4.27
C PHE A 61 -20.10 17.07 3.18
N SER A 62 -19.80 17.33 1.92
CA SER A 62 -20.33 16.56 0.80
C SER A 62 -19.78 15.13 0.79
N ASP A 63 -20.46 14.20 0.11
CA ASP A 63 -20.00 12.80 0.01
C ASP A 63 -18.60 12.66 -0.59
N HIS A 64 -18.23 13.59 -1.47
CA HIS A 64 -16.88 13.64 -2.04
C HIS A 64 -15.84 14.04 -0.97
N GLU A 65 -16.12 15.09 -0.21
CA GLU A 65 -15.26 15.57 0.88
C GLU A 65 -15.14 14.56 2.02
N LYS A 66 -16.24 13.85 2.33
CA LYS A 66 -16.25 12.76 3.32
C LYS A 66 -15.24 11.66 2.98
N ARG A 67 -15.00 11.36 1.70
CA ARG A 67 -13.97 10.35 1.31
C ARG A 67 -12.57 10.81 1.70
N TYR A 68 -12.24 12.09 1.51
CA TYR A 68 -10.95 12.63 1.92
C TYR A 68 -10.81 12.61 3.45
N LEU A 69 -11.87 12.99 4.18
CA LEU A 69 -11.87 12.93 5.64
C LEU A 69 -11.79 11.49 6.17
N GLN A 70 -12.42 10.52 5.52
CA GLN A 70 -12.32 9.10 5.89
C GLN A 70 -10.89 8.58 5.75
N GLN A 71 -10.18 8.99 4.69
CA GLN A 71 -8.77 8.65 4.51
C GLN A 71 -7.90 9.34 5.57
N ALA A 72 -8.04 10.66 5.76
CA ALA A 72 -7.30 11.40 6.79
C ALA A 72 -7.53 10.83 8.21
N LYS A 73 -8.78 10.45 8.51
CA LYS A 73 -9.16 9.76 9.75
C LYS A 73 -8.39 8.46 9.95
N GLN A 74 -8.26 7.66 8.89
CA GLN A 74 -7.56 6.38 8.94
C GLN A 74 -6.05 6.60 9.11
N ASP A 75 -5.47 7.50 8.33
CA ASP A 75 -4.04 7.84 8.41
C ASP A 75 -3.66 8.33 9.82
N LEU A 76 -4.50 9.16 10.45
CA LEU A 76 -4.31 9.61 11.83
C LEU A 76 -4.43 8.48 12.86
N HIS A 77 -5.33 7.52 12.62
CA HIS A 77 -5.48 6.37 13.50
C HIS A 77 -4.23 5.48 13.44
N ASP A 78 -3.77 5.16 12.24
CA ASP A 78 -2.59 4.32 12.02
C ASP A 78 -1.33 4.99 12.56
N GLN A 79 -1.25 6.32 12.42
CA GLN A 79 -0.18 7.11 13.01
C GLN A 79 -0.19 7.05 14.55
N ALA A 80 -1.37 7.12 15.16
CA ALA A 80 -1.51 7.01 16.61
C ALA A 80 -1.13 5.62 17.13
N VAL A 81 -1.44 4.55 16.39
CA VAL A 81 -1.03 3.18 16.72
C VAL A 81 0.49 3.04 16.59
N THR A 82 1.06 3.51 15.46
CA THR A 82 2.50 3.43 15.20
C THR A 82 3.31 4.11 16.29
N LEU A 83 2.91 5.32 16.73
CA LEU A 83 3.58 6.06 17.80
C LEU A 83 3.51 5.37 19.18
N ARG A 84 2.52 4.51 19.41
CA ARG A 84 2.38 3.74 20.66
C ARG A 84 3.21 2.48 20.66
N ASP A 85 3.29 1.81 19.51
CA ASP A 85 3.96 0.51 19.40
C ASP A 85 5.48 0.65 19.23
N PHE A 86 5.97 1.74 18.60
CA PHE A 86 7.41 2.01 18.41
C PHE A 86 7.70 3.52 18.25
N ALA A 87 8.95 3.93 18.51
CA ALA A 87 9.44 5.25 18.11
C ALA A 87 9.57 5.29 16.57
N ALA A 88 8.49 5.68 15.90
CA ALA A 88 8.44 5.84 14.45
C ALA A 88 9.59 6.72 13.92
N SER A 89 10.07 6.41 12.71
CA SER A 89 11.06 7.25 12.01
C SER A 89 10.54 8.69 11.87
N LYS A 90 11.36 9.68 12.25
CA LYS A 90 10.96 11.09 12.25
C LYS A 90 10.46 11.56 10.87
N ASP A 91 11.06 11.06 9.80
CA ASP A 91 10.82 11.51 8.41
C ASP A 91 9.55 10.94 7.77
N HIS A 92 9.13 9.72 8.14
CA HIS A 92 7.99 9.05 7.51
C HIS A 92 6.66 9.67 7.94
N ASP A 93 6.47 9.86 9.24
CA ASP A 93 5.21 10.42 9.74
C ASP A 93 5.03 11.91 9.37
N SER A 94 6.13 12.66 9.16
CA SER A 94 6.02 14.10 8.83
C SER A 94 5.27 14.31 7.52
N LYS A 95 5.55 13.47 6.51
CA LYS A 95 4.89 13.55 5.20
C LYS A 95 3.39 13.22 5.28
N ILE A 96 3.01 12.26 6.13
CA ILE A 96 1.61 11.89 6.33
C ILE A 96 0.83 13.06 6.92
N ILE A 97 1.39 13.68 7.97
CA ILE A 97 0.76 14.84 8.62
C ILE A 97 0.69 16.04 7.66
N ASP A 98 1.73 16.28 6.87
CA ASP A 98 1.73 17.35 5.86
C ASP A 98 0.67 17.13 4.78
N ASN A 99 0.47 15.89 4.31
CA ASN A 99 -0.60 15.55 3.37
C ASN A 99 -1.99 15.79 3.96
N ILE A 100 -2.22 15.38 5.22
CA ILE A 100 -3.49 15.62 5.90
C ILE A 100 -3.74 17.13 6.04
N LYS A 101 -2.73 17.91 6.42
CA LYS A 101 -2.84 19.37 6.50
C LYS A 101 -3.22 19.99 5.16
N GLN A 102 -2.59 19.56 4.07
CA GLN A 102 -2.91 20.05 2.73
C GLN A 102 -4.37 19.77 2.35
N VAL A 103 -4.91 18.61 2.70
CA VAL A 103 -6.32 18.29 2.49
C VAL A 103 -7.22 19.20 3.29
N LEU A 104 -6.97 19.35 4.59
CA LEU A 104 -7.81 20.19 5.45
C LEU A 104 -7.78 21.65 4.99
N MET A 105 -6.62 22.17 4.61
CA MET A 105 -6.49 23.50 4.01
C MET A 105 -7.29 23.62 2.72
N SER A 106 -7.24 22.60 1.86
CA SER A 106 -7.98 22.60 0.59
C SER A 106 -9.50 22.53 0.77
N LEU A 107 -9.97 21.84 1.82
CA LEU A 107 -11.38 21.77 2.20
C LEU A 107 -11.92 23.08 2.82
N SER A 108 -11.02 23.97 3.29
CA SER A 108 -11.35 25.28 3.87
C SER A 108 -11.56 26.39 2.82
N ILE A 109 -11.32 26.09 1.54
CA ILE A 109 -11.50 27.00 0.41
C ILE A 109 -12.91 26.80 -0.16
N GLU A 110 -13.69 27.89 -0.33
CA GLU A 110 -15.07 27.85 -0.84
C GLU A 110 -15.17 27.27 -2.26
N THR A 111 -14.10 27.40 -3.03
CA THR A 111 -13.91 26.75 -4.33
C THR A 111 -12.74 25.78 -4.22
N VAL A 112 -13.06 24.52 -3.92
CA VAL A 112 -12.12 23.39 -3.97
C VAL A 112 -11.40 23.45 -5.33
N PRO A 113 -10.08 23.70 -5.39
CA PRO A 113 -9.36 23.79 -6.66
C PRO A 113 -9.58 22.53 -7.49
N LYS A 114 -9.83 22.66 -8.80
CA LYS A 114 -9.79 21.52 -9.72
C LYS A 114 -8.37 20.95 -9.69
N GLY A 115 -8.20 19.86 -8.96
CA GLY A 115 -6.89 19.25 -8.70
C GLY A 115 -6.38 19.48 -7.29
N LEU A 116 -7.19 19.17 -6.25
CA LEU A 116 -6.61 18.81 -4.96
C LEU A 116 -5.49 17.81 -5.20
N PRO A 117 -4.36 17.88 -4.48
CA PRO A 117 -3.49 16.73 -4.39
C PRO A 117 -4.36 15.55 -3.94
N THR A 118 -4.57 14.59 -4.84
CA THR A 118 -5.29 13.36 -4.50
C THR A 118 -4.62 12.83 -3.25
N LEU A 119 -5.37 12.65 -2.15
CA LEU A 119 -4.86 11.86 -1.04
C LEU A 119 -4.45 10.53 -1.64
N VAL A 120 -3.15 10.34 -1.78
CA VAL A 120 -2.63 9.16 -2.44
C VAL A 120 -2.92 8.03 -1.46
N PRO A 121 -3.77 7.06 -1.82
CA PRO A 121 -4.19 6.04 -0.87
C PRO A 121 -2.95 5.41 -0.23
N LEU A 122 -2.89 5.39 1.11
CA LEU A 122 -1.84 4.66 1.83
C LEU A 122 -2.07 3.15 1.82
N SER A 123 -2.97 2.67 0.95
CA SER A 123 -3.24 1.27 0.77
C SER A 123 -1.94 0.52 0.48
N ARG A 124 -1.66 -0.47 1.33
CA ARG A 124 -0.64 -1.48 1.13
C ARG A 124 -1.22 -2.63 0.33
N LEU A 125 -0.32 -3.35 -0.33
CA LEU A 125 -0.68 -4.50 -1.15
C LEU A 125 -0.51 -5.79 -0.36
N SER A 126 -1.55 -6.60 -0.37
CA SER A 126 -1.55 -7.98 0.10
C SER A 126 -1.61 -8.90 -1.11
N ILE A 127 -0.70 -9.88 -1.17
CA ILE A 127 -0.50 -10.78 -2.30
C ILE A 127 -0.67 -12.22 -1.83
N VAL A 128 -1.61 -12.94 -2.43
CA VAL A 128 -1.71 -14.39 -2.30
C VAL A 128 -1.06 -15.03 -3.52
N VAL A 129 -0.03 -15.84 -3.31
CA VAL A 129 0.56 -16.67 -4.37
C VAL A 129 -0.24 -17.95 -4.45
N GLU A 130 -1.01 -18.14 -5.53
CA GLU A 130 -1.89 -19.30 -5.65
C GLU A 130 -1.12 -20.49 -6.23
N ARG A 131 -0.60 -20.32 -7.45
CA ARG A 131 0.07 -21.38 -8.20
C ARG A 131 0.93 -20.81 -9.32
N ILE A 132 1.91 -21.59 -9.78
CA ILE A 132 2.70 -21.26 -10.97
C ILE A 132 2.70 -22.43 -11.96
N GLY A 133 2.41 -22.12 -13.22
CA GLY A 133 2.40 -23.07 -14.32
C GLY A 133 3.80 -23.29 -14.90
N LEU A 134 4.26 -24.53 -14.95
CA LEU A 134 5.54 -24.94 -15.50
C LEU A 134 5.42 -26.33 -16.12
N LYS A 135 6.05 -26.52 -17.29
CA LYS A 135 6.25 -27.87 -17.82
C LYS A 135 6.99 -28.72 -16.79
N ASN A 136 6.46 -29.91 -16.51
CA ASN A 136 7.03 -30.86 -15.57
C ASN A 136 7.22 -30.24 -14.17
N ALA A 137 6.18 -29.60 -13.63
CA ALA A 137 6.22 -28.90 -12.34
C ALA A 137 6.78 -29.75 -11.20
N ALA A 138 6.38 -31.02 -11.12
CA ALA A 138 6.77 -31.97 -10.07
C ALA A 138 8.28 -32.29 -9.98
N GLN A 139 9.11 -31.92 -10.98
CA GLN A 139 10.55 -32.16 -10.92
C GLN A 139 11.31 -31.19 -9.99
N HIS A 140 10.66 -30.11 -9.55
CA HIS A 140 11.30 -29.07 -8.77
C HIS A 140 11.24 -29.43 -7.28
N SER A 141 12.41 -29.65 -6.67
CA SER A 141 12.54 -29.99 -5.25
C SER A 141 12.50 -28.72 -4.38
N GLN A 142 11.69 -28.74 -3.32
CA GLN A 142 11.53 -27.62 -2.38
C GLN A 142 11.32 -26.26 -3.08
N PRO A 143 10.32 -26.15 -3.99
CA PRO A 143 10.05 -24.91 -4.69
C PRO A 143 9.47 -23.86 -3.74
N PHE A 144 9.93 -22.62 -3.87
CA PHE A 144 9.37 -21.44 -3.21
C PHE A 144 9.41 -20.23 -4.13
N ILE A 145 8.57 -19.24 -3.86
CA ILE A 145 8.63 -17.93 -4.52
C ILE A 145 9.33 -16.95 -3.60
N LYS A 146 10.34 -16.27 -4.13
CA LYS A 146 10.95 -15.08 -3.53
C LYS A 146 10.26 -13.84 -4.11
N ILE A 147 9.80 -12.95 -3.24
CA ILE A 147 9.04 -11.75 -3.59
C ILE A 147 9.83 -10.54 -3.13
N SER A 148 10.14 -9.64 -4.07
CA SER A 148 10.93 -8.45 -3.79
C SER A 148 10.37 -7.24 -4.50
N VAL A 149 10.24 -6.13 -3.80
CA VAL A 149 9.91 -4.83 -4.38
C VAL A 149 11.22 -4.11 -4.70
N LEU A 150 11.49 -3.88 -5.98
CA LEU A 150 12.76 -3.35 -6.45
C LEU A 150 12.55 -2.01 -7.16
N SER A 151 13.46 -1.05 -6.93
CA SER A 151 13.55 0.19 -7.72
C SER A 151 13.91 -0.10 -9.18
N GLN A 152 13.89 0.93 -10.03
CA GLN A 152 14.26 0.80 -11.44
C GLN A 152 15.72 0.32 -11.62
N GLU A 153 16.59 0.61 -10.65
CA GLU A 153 18.00 0.22 -10.61
C GLU A 153 18.22 -1.17 -9.99
N GLY A 154 17.16 -1.82 -9.48
CA GLY A 154 17.23 -3.12 -8.84
C GLY A 154 17.53 -3.08 -7.33
N THR A 155 17.48 -1.91 -6.70
CA THR A 155 17.68 -1.78 -5.25
C THR A 155 16.41 -2.21 -4.52
N PRO A 156 16.49 -3.08 -3.50
CA PRO A 156 15.33 -3.45 -2.68
C PRO A 156 14.76 -2.23 -1.95
N ILE A 157 13.44 -2.03 -2.07
CA ILE A 157 12.69 -0.98 -1.36
C ILE A 157 12.30 -1.43 0.05
N GLU A 158 12.09 -2.74 0.23
CA GLU A 158 11.82 -3.37 1.51
C GLU A 158 12.43 -4.78 1.55
N ASP A 159 12.31 -5.45 2.70
CA ASP A 159 12.79 -6.81 2.88
C ASP A 159 12.15 -7.76 1.86
N THR A 160 12.95 -8.69 1.37
CA THR A 160 12.46 -9.76 0.51
C THR A 160 11.68 -10.77 1.34
N TYR A 161 10.53 -11.19 0.81
CA TYR A 161 9.72 -12.26 1.38
C TYR A 161 9.98 -13.57 0.64
N GLU A 162 9.95 -14.69 1.36
CA GLU A 162 10.00 -16.03 0.78
C GLU A 162 8.76 -16.79 1.23
N THR A 163 8.08 -17.45 0.29
CA THR A 163 6.99 -18.36 0.64
C THR A 163 7.56 -19.60 1.33
N PRO A 164 6.75 -20.32 2.13
CA PRO A 164 7.07 -21.69 2.49
C PRO A 164 7.32 -22.55 1.24
N TYR A 165 8.06 -23.65 1.41
CA TYR A 165 8.21 -24.64 0.35
C TYR A 165 6.86 -25.27 0.01
N SER A 166 6.54 -25.36 -1.27
CA SER A 166 5.40 -26.14 -1.72
C SER A 166 5.79 -27.60 -1.93
N SER A 167 4.92 -28.51 -1.49
CA SER A 167 4.94 -29.93 -1.81
C SER A 167 3.71 -30.37 -2.62
N ASN A 168 2.84 -29.43 -2.99
CA ASN A 168 1.60 -29.71 -3.71
C ASN A 168 1.76 -29.43 -5.21
N PHE A 169 1.48 -30.43 -6.03
CA PHE A 169 1.67 -30.40 -7.47
C PHE A 169 0.42 -30.91 -8.19
N GLU A 170 -0.03 -30.18 -9.20
CA GLU A 170 -1.19 -30.52 -10.02
C GLU A 170 -0.82 -30.44 -11.50
N LYS A 171 -0.58 -31.58 -12.15
CA LYS A 171 -0.13 -31.65 -13.55
C LYS A 171 1.12 -30.76 -13.78
N ASP A 172 0.95 -29.68 -14.54
CA ASP A 172 1.96 -28.67 -14.86
C ASP A 172 1.94 -27.48 -13.89
N TYR A 173 1.40 -27.62 -12.68
CA TYR A 173 1.34 -26.55 -11.68
C TYR A 173 2.00 -26.94 -10.36
N ILE A 174 2.70 -25.97 -9.76
CA ILE A 174 3.09 -25.99 -8.35
C ILE A 174 2.08 -25.13 -7.59
N ILE A 175 1.44 -25.69 -6.57
CA ILE A 175 0.37 -25.03 -5.80
C ILE A 175 0.98 -24.48 -4.50
N PHE A 176 0.88 -23.17 -4.28
CA PHE A 176 1.38 -22.51 -3.09
C PHE A 176 0.26 -22.23 -2.10
N ASN A 177 -0.81 -21.54 -2.53
CA ASN A 177 -1.96 -21.11 -1.71
C ASN A 177 -1.54 -20.70 -0.29
N CYS A 178 -0.48 -19.90 -0.19
CA CYS A 178 0.08 -19.49 1.10
C CYS A 178 -0.74 -18.36 1.72
N ASN A 179 -0.50 -18.10 3.00
CA ASN A 179 -1.08 -16.93 3.67
C ASN A 179 -0.74 -15.64 2.90
N PRO A 180 -1.64 -14.63 2.92
CA PRO A 180 -1.41 -13.38 2.20
C PRO A 180 -0.13 -12.68 2.69
N ILE A 181 0.72 -12.30 1.74
CA ILE A 181 1.97 -11.62 1.97
C ILE A 181 1.70 -10.12 1.90
N LYS A 182 1.98 -9.43 3.00
CA LYS A 182 1.68 -8.01 3.18
C LYS A 182 2.93 -7.19 2.94
N LEU A 183 2.94 -6.41 1.87
CA LEU A 183 3.97 -5.41 1.63
C LEU A 183 3.86 -4.31 2.70
N LYS A 184 5.00 -3.85 3.23
CA LYS A 184 5.05 -2.83 4.29
C LYS A 184 4.88 -1.43 3.70
N THR A 185 5.46 -1.21 2.51
CA THR A 185 5.43 0.10 1.86
C THR A 185 4.08 0.35 1.16
N PRO A 186 3.37 1.46 1.47
CA PRO A 186 2.17 1.86 0.76
C PRO A 186 2.41 2.04 -0.75
N MET A 187 1.41 1.69 -1.57
CA MET A 187 1.54 1.79 -3.03
C MET A 187 1.88 3.21 -3.50
N SER A 188 1.34 4.21 -2.81
CA SER A 188 1.60 5.64 -3.05
C SER A 188 3.03 6.09 -2.75
N GLN A 189 3.77 5.35 -1.94
CA GLN A 189 5.13 5.68 -1.52
C GLN A 189 6.19 4.92 -2.32
N LEU A 190 5.77 4.00 -3.19
CA LEU A 190 6.69 3.28 -4.05
C LEU A 190 7.28 4.24 -5.10
N PRO A 191 8.62 4.31 -5.25
CA PRO A 191 9.26 5.16 -6.25
C PRO A 191 8.77 4.85 -7.67
N THR A 192 8.60 5.87 -8.50
CA THR A 192 8.25 5.68 -9.91
C THR A 192 9.21 4.71 -10.59
N GLY A 193 8.66 3.79 -11.39
CA GLY A 193 9.45 2.80 -12.11
C GLY A 193 9.86 1.58 -11.28
N CYS A 194 9.43 1.46 -10.02
CA CYS A 194 9.60 0.23 -9.26
C CYS A 194 8.71 -0.91 -9.82
N ALA A 195 9.08 -2.14 -9.51
CA ALA A 195 8.24 -3.31 -9.80
C ALA A 195 8.33 -4.34 -8.68
N ILE A 196 7.30 -5.17 -8.57
CA ILE A 196 7.26 -6.32 -7.67
C ILE A 196 7.72 -7.53 -8.48
N PHE A 197 8.80 -8.17 -8.04
CA PHE A 197 9.36 -9.35 -8.67
C PHE A 197 8.99 -10.62 -7.91
N PHE A 198 8.74 -11.68 -8.67
CA PHE A 198 8.41 -13.01 -8.19
C PHE A 198 9.40 -14.00 -8.80
N GLU A 199 10.36 -14.48 -8.02
CA GLU A 199 11.38 -15.42 -8.48
C GLU A 199 11.05 -16.82 -7.98
N LEU A 200 10.76 -17.77 -8.88
CA LEU A 200 10.63 -19.16 -8.51
C LEU A 200 12.01 -19.77 -8.29
N CYS A 201 12.27 -20.18 -7.05
CA CYS A 201 13.47 -20.86 -6.62
C CYS A 201 13.19 -22.34 -6.35
N HIS A 202 14.18 -23.19 -6.57
CA HIS A 202 14.14 -24.60 -6.16
C HIS A 202 15.55 -25.12 -5.88
N TYR A 203 15.62 -26.19 -5.09
CA TYR A 203 16.87 -26.89 -4.82
C TYR A 203 17.27 -27.78 -5.99
N LYS A 204 18.50 -27.62 -6.47
CA LYS A 204 19.09 -28.47 -7.51
C LYS A 204 20.05 -29.45 -6.88
N HIS A 205 19.62 -30.70 -6.68
CA HIS A 205 20.43 -31.79 -6.12
C HIS A 205 21.78 -31.94 -6.83
N SER A 206 21.79 -31.91 -8.17
CA SER A 206 23.01 -32.03 -8.98
C SER A 206 24.03 -30.89 -8.77
N LYS A 207 23.58 -29.75 -8.26
CA LYS A 207 24.43 -28.57 -7.98
C LYS A 207 24.52 -28.25 -6.49
N ARG A 208 23.86 -29.06 -5.65
CA ARG A 208 23.75 -28.91 -4.19
C ARG A 208 23.43 -27.48 -3.74
N LYS A 209 22.60 -26.77 -4.51
CA LYS A 209 22.27 -25.36 -4.24
C LYS A 209 20.87 -24.99 -4.71
N THR A 210 20.31 -23.99 -4.06
CA THR A 210 19.09 -23.30 -4.51
C THR A 210 19.41 -22.43 -5.72
N SER A 211 18.51 -22.42 -6.70
CA SER A 211 18.65 -21.63 -7.92
C SER A 211 17.30 -21.11 -8.38
N THR A 212 17.27 -19.85 -8.83
CA THR A 212 16.14 -19.31 -9.59
C THR A 212 15.94 -20.09 -10.88
N LYS A 213 14.70 -20.48 -11.17
CA LYS A 213 14.28 -21.17 -12.39
C LYS A 213 13.77 -20.19 -13.44
N CYS A 214 12.92 -19.28 -13.01
CA CYS A 214 12.23 -18.28 -13.79
C CYS A 214 11.76 -17.17 -12.86
N PHE A 215 11.34 -16.06 -13.46
CA PHE A 215 10.79 -14.93 -12.73
C PHE A 215 9.55 -14.39 -13.43
N ALA A 216 8.68 -13.75 -12.68
CA ALA A 216 7.64 -12.86 -13.17
C ALA A 216 7.83 -11.51 -12.47
N PHE A 217 7.20 -10.47 -13.01
CA PHE A 217 7.14 -9.18 -12.35
C PHE A 217 5.80 -8.51 -12.64
N MET A 218 5.49 -7.49 -11.86
CA MET A 218 4.31 -6.64 -12.04
C MET A 218 4.72 -5.19 -11.78
N GLU A 219 4.39 -4.30 -12.71
CA GLU A 219 4.60 -2.87 -12.55
C GLU A 219 3.49 -2.23 -11.70
N GLN A 220 3.73 -1.02 -11.18
CA GLN A 220 2.80 -0.37 -10.25
C GLN A 220 1.41 -0.13 -10.85
N ASP A 221 1.33 0.20 -12.14
CA ASP A 221 0.10 0.50 -12.87
C ASP A 221 -0.71 -0.76 -13.24
N GLU A 222 -0.06 -1.93 -13.19
CA GLU A 222 -0.70 -3.24 -13.36
C GLU A 222 -1.40 -3.73 -12.07
N VAL A 223 -1.08 -3.14 -10.91
CA VAL A 223 -1.64 -3.54 -9.62
C VAL A 223 -3.12 -3.15 -9.53
N LYS A 224 -3.99 -4.18 -9.54
CA LYS A 224 -5.44 -4.04 -9.41
C LYS A 224 -5.97 -5.05 -8.40
N GLN A 225 -7.05 -4.68 -7.70
CA GLN A 225 -7.71 -5.60 -6.77
C GLN A 225 -8.28 -6.80 -7.53
N GLY A 226 -8.04 -8.00 -7.01
CA GLY A 226 -8.57 -9.25 -7.55
C GLY A 226 -7.49 -10.18 -8.12
N PRO A 227 -7.91 -11.23 -8.85
CA PRO A 227 -7.00 -12.20 -9.44
C PRO A 227 -6.22 -11.62 -10.62
N ILE A 228 -4.96 -12.01 -10.74
CA ILE A 228 -4.07 -11.65 -11.85
C ILE A 228 -3.21 -12.86 -12.27
N ALA A 229 -2.95 -12.97 -13.57
CA ALA A 229 -2.05 -13.97 -14.14
C ALA A 229 -0.88 -13.27 -14.81
N LEU A 230 0.35 -13.58 -14.37
CA LEU A 230 1.57 -12.98 -14.87
C LEU A 230 2.35 -13.97 -15.74
N GLU A 231 2.89 -13.46 -16.84
CA GLU A 231 3.84 -14.18 -17.67
C GLU A 231 5.11 -14.51 -16.90
N ILE A 232 5.75 -15.61 -17.28
CA ILE A 232 6.98 -16.10 -16.65
C ILE A 232 8.15 -16.09 -17.65
N TYR A 233 9.27 -15.58 -17.18
CA TYR A 233 10.46 -15.27 -17.96
C TYR A 233 11.65 -16.14 -17.54
N LYS A 234 12.56 -16.39 -18.48
CA LYS A 234 13.78 -17.16 -18.26
C LYS A 234 14.77 -16.34 -17.45
N LYS A 235 15.45 -17.00 -16.50
CA LYS A 235 16.63 -16.44 -15.83
C LYS A 235 17.74 -16.05 -16.84
N PRO A 236 18.67 -15.12 -16.48
CA PRO A 236 18.73 -14.37 -15.23
C PRO A 236 17.58 -13.35 -15.11
N THR A 237 17.20 -13.03 -13.88
CA THR A 237 16.20 -12.00 -13.59
C THR A 237 16.72 -10.65 -14.09
N ASP A 238 15.99 -10.02 -15.00
CA ASP A 238 16.33 -8.69 -15.54
C ASP A 238 15.49 -7.62 -14.84
N VAL A 239 16.08 -6.98 -13.82
CA VAL A 239 15.44 -5.91 -13.05
C VAL A 239 15.09 -4.68 -13.90
N THR A 240 15.82 -4.46 -15.00
CA THR A 240 15.55 -3.36 -15.93
C THR A 240 14.36 -3.63 -16.83
N ARG A 241 13.92 -4.90 -16.94
CA ARG A 241 12.83 -5.38 -17.79
C ARG A 241 13.02 -5.06 -19.28
N LYS A 242 14.26 -4.83 -19.73
CA LYS A 242 14.57 -4.47 -21.13
C LYS A 242 14.80 -5.69 -22.02
N LYS A 243 15.28 -6.80 -21.46
CA LYS A 243 15.65 -8.02 -22.18
C LYS A 243 14.89 -9.23 -21.64
N LEU A 244 13.58 -9.19 -21.85
CA LEU A 244 12.68 -10.23 -21.38
C LEU A 244 12.61 -11.40 -22.38
N ASN A 245 12.83 -12.62 -21.86
CA ASN A 245 12.74 -13.85 -22.64
C ASN A 245 11.68 -14.76 -22.04
N LEU A 246 10.52 -14.89 -22.68
CA LEU A 246 9.45 -15.77 -22.21
C LEU A 246 9.96 -17.19 -21.97
N LEU A 247 9.61 -17.78 -20.83
CA LEU A 247 9.93 -19.17 -20.52
C LEU A 247 9.15 -20.12 -21.43
N THR A 248 7.90 -19.78 -21.72
CA THR A 248 6.97 -20.59 -22.51
C THR A 248 5.96 -19.68 -23.22
N ARG A 249 5.46 -20.13 -24.38
CA ARG A 249 4.31 -19.52 -25.07
C ARG A 249 2.98 -20.23 -24.78
N LYS A 250 3.02 -21.31 -24.00
CA LYS A 250 1.81 -21.98 -23.50
C LYS A 250 1.18 -21.14 -22.40
N GLU A 251 -0.11 -21.35 -22.18
CA GLU A 251 -0.90 -20.75 -21.09
C GLU A 251 -0.50 -21.33 -19.71
N LEU A 252 0.72 -20.99 -19.28
CA LEU A 252 1.31 -21.38 -18.01
C LEU A 252 1.85 -20.11 -17.37
N TYR A 253 1.12 -19.62 -16.38
CA TYR A 253 1.32 -18.32 -15.75
C TYR A 253 1.59 -18.46 -14.25
N LEU A 254 2.08 -17.38 -13.63
CA LEU A 254 2.00 -17.20 -12.19
C LEU A 254 0.64 -16.60 -11.85
N HIS A 255 -0.16 -17.30 -11.05
CA HIS A 255 -1.47 -16.85 -10.60
C HIS A 255 -1.39 -16.27 -9.20
N LEU A 256 -1.88 -15.04 -9.05
CA LEU A 256 -1.91 -14.30 -7.80
C LEU A 256 -3.32 -13.78 -7.54
N THR A 257 -3.66 -13.58 -6.27
CA THR A 257 -4.81 -12.76 -5.87
C THR A 257 -4.31 -11.56 -5.07
N LEU A 258 -4.70 -10.36 -5.50
CA LEU A 258 -4.28 -9.09 -4.93
C LEU A 258 -5.43 -8.45 -4.13
N SER A 259 -5.11 -7.94 -2.95
CA SER A 259 -6.03 -7.14 -2.15
C SER A 259 -5.33 -5.93 -1.56
N PHE A 260 -6.07 -4.82 -1.47
CA PHE A 260 -5.60 -3.64 -0.76
C PHE A 260 -6.04 -3.73 0.69
N PHE A 261 -5.12 -3.37 1.59
CA PHE A 261 -5.41 -3.14 2.99
C PHE A 261 -4.77 -1.82 3.40
N TYR A 262 -5.21 -1.27 4.51
CA TYR A 262 -4.72 -0.01 5.05
C TYR A 262 -3.90 -0.34 6.29
#